data_AF-A0A426XFA0-F1
#
_entry.id   AF-A0A426XFA0-F1
#
_cell.length_a   1.000
_cell.length_b   1.000
_cell.length_c   1.000
_cell.angle_alpha   90.00
_cell.angle_beta   90.00
_cell.angle_gamma   90.00
#
_symmetry.space_group_name_H-M   'P 1'
#
loop_
_entity.id
_entity.type
_entity.pdbx_description
1 polymer ?
#
loop_
_entity_poly.entity_id
_entity_poly.type
_entity_poly.pdbx_seq_one_letter_code
_entity_poly.pdbx_strand_id
1 'polypeptide(L)'
;AALCSIRIVRKVPDLAENFLSPAASLLKEKHHGVLIAGIQLCTDLCKVSADATKHLRKNCTEGLIRILKDVSNSSYAPEYDIAGITDPFLHIRVLRLMRMLGQGDADTSEHMNDILAQVSFSYIIDLL
;
A
#
# COMPACT_ATOMS: atom_id res chain seq x y z
N ALA A 1 3.34 14.37 9.46
CA ALA A 1 3.49 13.49 10.64
C ALA A 1 4.00 12.09 10.27
N ALA A 2 3.31 11.32 9.40
CA ALA A 2 3.69 9.94 9.04
C ALA A 2 5.15 9.76 8.60
N LEU A 3 5.69 10.68 7.77
CA LEU A 3 7.09 10.63 7.35
C LEU A 3 8.11 10.85 8.49
N CYS A 4 7.70 11.56 9.55
CA CYS A 4 8.50 11.71 10.76
C CYS A 4 8.48 10.41 11.58
N SER A 5 7.30 9.78 11.71
CA SER A 5 7.13 8.48 12.38
C SER A 5 8.03 7.39 11.80
N ILE A 6 8.24 7.39 10.47
CA ILE A 6 9.20 6.47 9.82
C ILE A 6 10.61 6.57 10.43
N ARG A 7 11.10 7.79 10.65
CA ARG A 7 12.45 8.01 11.20
C ARG A 7 12.55 7.55 12.64
N ILE A 8 11.46 7.69 13.41
CA ILE A 8 11.37 7.22 14.80
C ILE A 8 11.37 5.69 14.83
N VAL A 9 10.52 5.03 14.05
CA VAL A 9 10.44 3.55 13.98
C VAL A 9 11.76 2.91 13.57
N ARG A 10 12.48 3.52 12.61
CA ARG A 10 13.81 3.03 12.21
C ARG A 10 14.88 3.23 13.28
N LYS A 11 14.72 4.22 14.17
CA LYS A 11 15.69 4.53 15.23
C LYS A 11 15.37 3.81 16.55
N VAL A 12 14.09 3.57 16.81
CA VAL A 12 13.56 2.90 18.00
C VAL A 12 12.49 1.89 17.55
N PRO A 13 12.91 0.66 17.19
CA PRO A 13 12.01 -0.35 16.65
C PRO A 13 10.94 -0.81 17.65
N ASP A 14 11.22 -0.69 18.96
CA ASP A 14 10.30 -1.04 20.05
C ASP A 14 9.00 -0.22 20.03
N LEU A 15 9.02 0.95 19.38
CA LEU A 15 7.82 1.79 19.25
C LEU A 15 6.96 1.42 18.04
N ALA A 16 7.35 0.45 17.21
CA ALA A 16 6.66 0.09 15.98
C ALA A 16 5.17 -0.22 16.20
N GLU A 17 4.83 -0.92 17.28
CA GLU A 17 3.45 -1.30 17.59
C GLU A 17 2.53 -0.09 17.79
N ASN A 18 3.05 1.00 18.38
CA ASN A 18 2.30 2.24 18.60
C ASN A 18 1.87 2.91 17.30
N PHE A 19 2.55 2.61 16.19
CA PHE A 19 2.27 3.17 14.88
C PHE A 19 1.39 2.27 14.00
N LEU A 20 1.05 1.05 14.42
CA LEU A 20 0.22 0.14 13.61
C LEU A 20 -1.20 0.68 13.39
N SER A 21 -1.86 1.16 14.44
CA SER A 21 -3.20 1.72 14.35
C SER A 21 -3.23 3.04 13.53
N PRO A 22 -2.33 4.01 13.78
CA PRO A 22 -2.19 5.19 12.92
C PRO A 22 -1.84 4.86 11.46
N ALA A 23 -1.03 3.83 11.21
CA ALA A 23 -0.69 3.45 9.84
C ALA A 23 -1.90 2.89 9.09
N ALA A 24 -2.71 2.06 9.76
CA ALA A 24 -3.94 1.52 9.20
C ALA A 24 -5.00 2.60 8.94
N SER A 25 -5.10 3.63 9.78
CA SER A 25 -6.04 4.74 9.54
C SER A 25 -5.66 5.58 8.32
N LEU A 26 -4.36 5.80 8.09
CA LEU A 26 -3.88 6.53 6.91
C LEU A 26 -4.22 5.84 5.58
N LEU A 27 -4.41 4.52 5.57
CA LEU A 27 -4.85 3.77 4.38
C LEU A 27 -6.32 3.99 4.03
N LYS A 28 -7.10 4.68 4.88
CA LYS A 28 -8.52 4.99 4.62
C LYS A 28 -8.72 6.39 4.05
N GLU A 29 -7.65 7.16 3.93
CA GLU A 29 -7.68 8.53 3.43
C GLU A 29 -7.87 8.58 1.92
N LYS A 30 -8.49 9.66 1.42
CA LYS A 30 -8.72 9.84 -0.03
C LYS A 30 -7.55 10.51 -0.74
N HIS A 31 -6.77 11.31 -0.02
CA HIS A 31 -5.70 12.09 -0.61
C HIS A 31 -4.49 11.20 -0.92
N HIS A 32 -4.07 11.14 -2.18
CA HIS A 32 -3.02 10.21 -2.61
C HIS A 32 -1.68 10.46 -1.90
N GLY A 33 -1.31 11.72 -1.64
CA GLY A 33 -0.11 12.03 -0.86
C GLY A 33 -0.15 11.49 0.58
N VAL A 34 -1.34 11.36 1.17
CA VAL A 34 -1.51 10.80 2.52
C VAL A 34 -1.44 9.28 2.46
N LEU A 35 -2.08 8.67 1.45
CA LEU A 35 -1.99 7.24 1.17
C LEU A 35 -0.54 6.79 0.96
N ILE A 36 0.24 7.50 0.13
CA ILE A 36 1.66 7.21 -0.10
C ILE A 36 2.45 7.23 1.22
N ALA A 37 2.20 8.22 2.08
CA ALA A 37 2.87 8.31 3.37
C ALA A 37 2.45 7.18 4.33
N GLY A 38 1.17 6.80 4.33
CA GLY A 38 0.64 5.66 5.10
C GLY A 38 1.22 4.32 4.64
N ILE A 39 1.23 4.06 3.33
CA ILE A 39 1.82 2.86 2.73
C ILE A 39 3.31 2.78 3.05
N GLN A 40 4.01 3.91 3.00
CA GLN A 40 5.44 3.94 3.35
C GLN A 40 5.66 3.62 4.83
N LEU A 41 4.84 4.14 5.74
CA LEU A 41 4.90 3.81 7.16
C LEU A 41 4.65 2.32 7.39
N CYS A 42 3.60 1.74 6.78
CA CYS A 42 3.33 0.30 6.83
C CYS A 42 4.51 -0.53 6.33
N THR A 43 5.12 -0.12 5.21
CA THR A 43 6.30 -0.81 4.64
C THR A 43 7.47 -0.82 5.60
N ASP A 44 7.73 0.29 6.28
CA ASP A 44 8.83 0.37 7.24
C ASP A 44 8.52 -0.40 8.54
N LEU A 45 7.24 -0.46 8.97
CA LEU A 45 6.81 -1.29 10.09
C LEU A 45 7.02 -2.78 9.79
N CYS A 46 6.67 -3.25 8.58
CA CYS A 46 6.91 -4.63 8.17
C CYS A 46 8.40 -5.00 8.15
N LYS A 47 9.29 -4.07 7.80
CA LYS A 47 10.75 -4.31 7.79
C LYS A 47 11.35 -4.43 9.20
N VAL A 48 10.71 -3.78 10.17
CA VAL A 48 11.22 -3.70 11.55
C VAL A 48 10.69 -4.84 12.40
N SER A 49 9.46 -5.31 12.16
CA SER A 49 8.85 -6.40 12.94
C SER A 49 8.02 -7.36 12.09
N ALA A 50 8.24 -8.66 12.30
CA ALA A 50 7.43 -9.71 11.71
C ALA A 50 5.99 -9.72 12.26
N ASP A 51 5.80 -9.33 13.52
CA ASP A 51 4.46 -9.26 14.12
C ASP A 51 3.66 -8.07 13.60
N ALA A 52 4.33 -6.95 13.31
CA ALA A 52 3.74 -5.84 12.56
C ALA A 52 3.24 -6.31 11.19
N THR A 53 4.04 -7.14 10.48
CA THR A 53 3.65 -7.71 9.19
C THR A 53 2.38 -8.57 9.33
N LYS A 54 2.30 -9.46 10.33
CA LYS A 54 1.10 -10.29 10.57
C LYS A 54 -0.13 -9.44 10.88
N HIS A 55 0.02 -8.38 11.68
CA HIS A 55 -1.08 -7.46 12.00
C HIS A 55 -1.57 -6.73 10.74
N LEU A 56 -0.65 -6.24 9.91
CA LEU A 56 -0.98 -5.54 8.67
C LEU A 56 -1.62 -6.47 7.63
N ARG A 57 -1.19 -7.75 7.55
CA ARG A 57 -1.87 -8.76 6.70
C ARG A 57 -3.34 -8.90 7.07
N LYS A 58 -3.67 -8.98 8.35
CA LYS A 58 -5.06 -9.14 8.80
C LYS A 58 -5.89 -7.87 8.61
N ASN A 59 -5.31 -6.70 8.89
CA ASN A 59 -6.09 -5.48 9.05
C ASN A 59 -6.02 -4.51 7.86
N CYS A 60 -5.04 -4.66 6.96
CA CYS A 60 -4.78 -3.69 5.88
C CYS A 60 -4.90 -4.27 4.47
N THR A 61 -4.90 -5.59 4.29
CA THR A 61 -4.93 -6.22 2.95
C THR A 61 -6.14 -5.79 2.13
N GLU A 62 -7.35 -5.83 2.70
CA GLU A 62 -8.57 -5.35 2.02
C GLU A 62 -8.48 -3.87 1.64
N GLY A 63 -7.90 -3.05 2.52
CA GLY A 63 -7.68 -1.63 2.27
C GLY A 63 -6.73 -1.38 1.09
N LEU A 64 -5.66 -2.16 0.98
CA LEU A 64 -4.71 -2.07 -0.13
C LEU A 64 -5.34 -2.52 -1.46
N ILE A 65 -6.12 -3.60 -1.45
CA ILE A 65 -6.87 -4.06 -2.63
C ILE A 65 -7.83 -2.96 -3.08
N ARG A 66 -8.53 -2.32 -2.14
CA ARG A 66 -9.44 -1.22 -2.44
C ARG A 66 -8.71 -0.01 -3.04
N ILE A 67 -7.61 0.44 -2.42
CA ILE A 67 -6.82 1.56 -2.97
C ILE A 67 -6.38 1.22 -4.39
N LEU A 68 -5.87 0.01 -4.63
CA LEU A 68 -5.38 -0.39 -5.93
C LEU A 68 -6.52 -0.42 -6.98
N LYS A 69 -7.71 -0.91 -6.61
CA LYS A 69 -8.92 -0.85 -7.43
C LYS A 69 -9.35 0.59 -7.73
N ASP A 70 -9.34 1.45 -6.72
CA ASP A 70 -9.79 2.83 -6.84
C ASP A 70 -8.88 3.60 -7.81
N VAL A 71 -7.55 3.44 -7.71
CA VAL A 71 -6.60 4.13 -8.60
C VAL A 71 -6.65 3.53 -10.02
N SER A 72 -6.78 2.20 -10.17
CA SER A 72 -6.80 1.53 -11.48
C SER A 72 -8.08 1.79 -12.28
N ASN A 73 -9.22 1.94 -11.60
CA ASN A 73 -10.52 2.19 -12.24
C ASN A 73 -10.96 3.65 -12.13
N SER A 74 -10.10 4.53 -11.62
CA SER A 74 -10.46 5.92 -11.34
C SER A 74 -10.93 6.63 -12.61
N SER A 75 -12.08 7.29 -12.52
CA SER A 75 -12.48 8.30 -13.49
C SER A 75 -11.46 9.44 -13.45
N TYR A 76 -11.00 9.87 -14.63
CA TYR A 76 -10.00 10.92 -14.86
C TYR A 76 -9.83 11.94 -13.71
N ALA A 77 -8.67 11.89 -13.06
CA ALA A 77 -8.26 12.80 -11.99
C ALA A 77 -7.05 13.63 -12.44
N PRO A 78 -7.25 14.81 -13.05
CA PRO A 78 -6.19 15.58 -13.72
C PRO A 78 -5.06 16.02 -12.78
N GLU A 79 -5.32 16.13 -11.48
CA GLU A 79 -4.31 16.46 -10.47
C GLU A 79 -3.30 15.32 -10.20
N TYR A 80 -3.67 14.10 -10.57
CA TYR A 80 -2.86 12.89 -10.36
C TYR A 80 -2.50 12.18 -11.67
N ASP A 81 -3.00 12.66 -12.80
CA ASP A 81 -2.70 12.10 -14.12
C ASP A 81 -1.24 12.36 -14.51
N ILE A 82 -0.57 11.29 -14.93
CA ILE A 82 0.76 11.36 -15.51
C ILE A 82 0.73 10.53 -16.79
N ALA A 83 0.67 11.23 -17.92
CA ALA A 83 0.64 10.63 -19.25
C ALA A 83 -0.54 9.66 -19.46
N GLY A 84 -1.73 9.98 -18.94
CA GLY A 84 -2.92 9.15 -19.07
C GLY A 84 -3.05 8.05 -18.02
N ILE A 85 -2.10 7.96 -17.08
CA ILE A 85 -2.14 7.01 -15.96
C ILE A 85 -2.40 7.78 -14.67
N THR A 86 -3.47 7.42 -13.96
CA THR A 86 -3.74 7.98 -12.63
C THR A 86 -2.71 7.50 -11.61
N ASP A 87 -1.97 8.44 -11.01
CA ASP A 87 -0.97 8.27 -9.95
C ASP A 87 -0.13 6.98 -10.03
N PRO A 88 0.83 6.90 -10.98
CA PRO A 88 1.73 5.75 -11.08
C PRO A 88 2.59 5.54 -9.83
N PHE A 89 2.84 6.59 -9.03
CA PHE A 89 3.63 6.46 -7.82
C PHE A 89 2.87 5.72 -6.72
N LEU A 90 1.59 6.04 -6.54
CA LEU A 90 0.72 5.34 -5.61
C LEU A 90 0.57 3.86 -6.00
N HIS A 91 0.36 3.55 -7.29
CA HIS A 91 0.35 2.19 -7.81
C HIS A 91 1.60 1.40 -7.39
N ILE A 92 2.80 1.92 -7.69
CA ILE A 92 4.07 1.26 -7.37
C ILE A 92 4.22 1.04 -5.86
N ARG A 93 3.80 2.01 -5.04
CA ARG A 93 3.92 1.92 -3.57
C ARG A 93 2.98 0.86 -3.00
N VAL A 94 1.73 0.80 -3.45
CA VAL A 94 0.76 -0.22 -3.04
C VAL A 94 1.26 -1.61 -3.41
N LEU A 95 1.67 -1.80 -4.67
CA LEU A 95 2.19 -3.08 -5.15
C LEU A 95 3.43 -3.56 -4.37
N ARG A 96 4.34 -2.65 -4.01
CA ARG A 96 5.50 -2.98 -3.17
C ARG A 96 5.12 -3.46 -1.77
N LEU A 97 4.12 -2.84 -1.14
CA LEU A 97 3.64 -3.29 0.16
C LEU A 97 2.89 -4.63 0.05
N MET A 98 2.03 -4.79 -0.94
CA MET A 98 1.33 -6.05 -1.22
C MET A 98 2.32 -7.21 -1.41
N ARG A 99 3.40 -7.01 -2.19
CA ARG A 99 4.47 -7.99 -2.34
C ARG A 99 5.08 -8.41 -1.00
N MET A 100 5.33 -7.46 -0.11
CA MET A 100 5.91 -7.72 1.21
C MET A 100 4.93 -8.48 2.11
N LEU A 101 3.65 -8.15 2.06
CA LEU A 101 2.61 -8.83 2.81
C LEU A 101 2.37 -10.26 2.29
N GLY A 102 2.37 -10.49 0.97
CA GLY A 102 2.17 -11.83 0.40
C GLY A 102 3.37 -12.78 0.55
N GLN A 103 4.57 -12.26 0.83
CA GLN A 103 5.76 -13.11 0.90
C GLN A 103 5.65 -14.15 2.04
N GLY A 104 5.65 -15.43 1.67
CA GLY A 104 5.53 -16.54 2.62
C GLY A 104 4.13 -16.71 3.22
N ASP A 105 3.10 -16.14 2.59
CA ASP A 105 1.70 -16.22 3.02
C ASP A 105 0.79 -16.53 1.83
N ALA A 106 0.43 -17.80 1.67
CA ALA A 106 -0.38 -18.27 0.55
C ALA A 106 -1.77 -17.64 0.57
N ASP A 107 -2.41 -17.59 1.74
CA ASP A 107 -3.76 -17.04 1.92
C ASP A 107 -3.82 -15.55 1.52
N THR A 108 -2.90 -14.73 2.02
CA THR A 108 -2.83 -13.30 1.64
C THR A 108 -2.51 -13.15 0.15
N SER A 109 -1.63 -13.98 -0.40
CA SER A 109 -1.27 -13.93 -1.83
C SER A 109 -2.44 -14.29 -2.75
N GLU A 110 -3.19 -15.33 -2.39
CA GLU A 110 -4.40 -15.75 -3.10
C GLU A 110 -5.47 -14.65 -3.04
N HIS A 111 -5.65 -14.02 -1.87
CA HIS A 111 -6.60 -12.92 -1.72
C HIS A 111 -6.27 -11.69 -2.57
N MET A 112 -4.98 -11.44 -2.85
CA MET A 112 -4.53 -10.33 -3.71
C MET A 112 -4.47 -10.70 -5.20
N ASN A 113 -4.55 -11.99 -5.55
CA ASN A 113 -4.25 -12.48 -6.89
C ASN A 113 -5.14 -11.84 -7.97
N ASP A 114 -6.44 -11.75 -7.72
CA ASP A 114 -7.40 -11.22 -8.70
C ASP A 114 -7.11 -9.76 -9.07
N ILE A 115 -6.81 -8.91 -8.07
CA ILE A 115 -6.50 -7.50 -8.34
C ILE A 115 -5.13 -7.34 -9.00
N LEU A 116 -4.14 -8.15 -8.60
CA LEU A 116 -2.81 -8.12 -9.22
C LEU A 116 -2.88 -8.55 -10.69
N ALA A 117 -3.70 -9.55 -11.01
CA ALA A 117 -3.97 -9.98 -12.37
C ALA A 117 -4.66 -8.87 -13.17
N GLN A 118 -5.74 -8.29 -12.65
CA GLN A 118 -6.48 -7.19 -13.29
C GLN A 118 -5.56 -6.01 -13.65
N VAL A 119 -4.74 -5.57 -12.71
CA VAL A 119 -3.82 -4.44 -12.90
C VAL A 119 -2.73 -4.76 -13.92
N SER A 120 -2.21 -5.99 -13.89
CA SER A 120 -1.23 -6.45 -14.88
C SER A 120 -1.81 -6.45 -16.30
N PHE A 121 -3.06 -6.88 -16.47
CA PHE A 121 -3.75 -6.82 -17.76
C PHE A 121 -3.95 -5.38 -18.24
N SER A 122 -4.33 -4.45 -17.35
CA SER A 122 -4.52 -3.05 -17.73
C SER A 122 -3.24 -2.43 -18.30
N TYR A 123 -2.11 -2.58 -17.60
CA TYR A 123 -0.84 -2.02 -18.09
C TYR A 123 -0.33 -2.66 -19.38
N ILE A 124 -0.67 -3.92 -19.64
CA ILE A 124 -0.34 -4.59 -20.91
C ILE A 124 -1.15 -3.99 -22.06
N ILE A 125 -2.43 -3.66 -21.83
CA ILE A 125 -3.29 -3.03 -22.83
C ILE A 125 -2.82 -1.61 -23.15
N ASP A 126 -2.40 -0.83 -22.16
CA ASP A 126 -1.90 0.54 -22.38
C ASP A 126 -0.57 0.59 -23.15
N LEU A 127 0.16 -0.52 -23.25
CA LEU A 127 1.45 -0.62 -23.95
C LEU A 127 1.34 -1.11 -25.40
N LEU A 128 0.15 -1.57 -25.84
CA LEU A 128 -0.14 -2.15 -27.16
C LEU A 128 -0.91 -1.15 -28.04
#